data_AF-K6YMT1-F1
#
_entry.id   AF-K6YMT1-F1
#
_cell.length_a   1.000
_cell.length_b   1.000
_cell.length_c   1.000
_cell.angle_alpha   90.00
_cell.angle_beta   90.00
_cell.angle_gamma   90.00
#
_symmetry.space_group_name_H-M   'P 1'
#
loop_
_entity.id
_entity.type
_entity.pdbx_description
1 polymer ?
#
loop_
_entity_poly.entity_id
_entity_poly.type
_entity_poly.pdbx_seq_one_letter_code
_entity_poly.pdbx_strand_id
1 'polypeptide(L)' 'MNSPNIFGLPDGHVVVSIVSENGTLLEEKTANYRKITGNAGRHRKHQFGVALFSVYFDYVPEGSKVVAKHCI' A
#
# COMPACT_ATOMS: atom_id res chain seq x y z
N MET A 1 15.33 -8.57 -23.99
CA MET A 1 15.09 -8.90 -22.56
C MET A 1 14.59 -7.65 -21.86
N ASN A 2 13.30 -7.34 -21.96
CA ASN A 2 12.69 -6.23 -21.21
C ASN A 2 11.55 -6.81 -20.38
N SER A 3 11.86 -7.33 -19.20
CA SER A 3 10.86 -7.60 -18.18
C SER A 3 10.88 -6.42 -17.22
N PRO A 4 9.88 -5.51 -17.24
CA PRO A 4 9.86 -4.36 -16.34
C PRO A 4 9.75 -4.74 -14.86
N ASN A 5 9.46 -6.02 -14.57
CA ASN A 5 9.07 -6.50 -13.25
C ASN A 5 10.20 -7.18 -12.44
N ILE A 6 11.47 -6.92 -12.78
CA ILE A 6 12.63 -7.45 -12.03
C ILE A 6 12.90 -6.61 -10.76
N PHE A 7 12.34 -5.40 -10.68
CA PHE A 7 12.48 -4.50 -9.56
C PHE A 7 11.09 -4.32 -8.95
N GLY A 8 10.95 -4.42 -7.61
CA GLY A 8 9.67 -4.21 -6.91
C GLY A 8 8.95 -2.90 -7.29
N LEU A 9 7.73 -2.69 -6.78
CA LEU A 9 6.84 -1.55 -7.11
C LEU A 9 7.62 -0.24 -7.35
N PRO A 10 7.22 0.58 -8.36
CA PRO A 10 7.87 1.86 -8.65
C PRO A 10 7.90 2.73 -7.39
N ASP A 11 8.76 3.75 -7.35
CA ASP A 11 8.71 4.68 -6.22
C ASP A 11 7.34 5.36 -6.17
N GLY A 12 6.81 5.54 -4.96
CA GLY A 12 5.45 5.98 -4.75
C GLY A 12 5.00 5.78 -3.31
N HIS A 13 3.73 6.03 -3.06
CA HIS A 13 3.11 5.85 -1.76
C HIS A 13 1.71 5.29 -1.92
N VAL A 14 1.17 4.74 -0.83
CA VAL A 14 -0.23 4.35 -0.77
C VAL A 14 -0.96 5.40 0.06
N VAL A 15 -2.05 5.94 -0.48
CA VAL A 15 -3.00 6.74 0.29
C VAL A 15 -4.11 5.80 0.74
N VAL A 16 -4.35 5.75 2.05
CA VAL A 16 -5.43 4.98 2.64
C VAL A 16 -6.42 5.93 3.27
N SER A 17 -7.67 5.85 2.84
CA SER A 17 -8.75 6.72 3.29
C SER A 17 -9.91 5.94 3.88
N ILE A 18 -10.52 6.51 4.92
CA ILE A 18 -11.81 6.07 5.47
C ILE A 18 -12.87 6.97 4.84
N VAL A 19 -13.83 6.35 4.16
CA VAL A 19 -14.94 7.03 3.51
C VAL A 19 -16.23 6.56 4.17
N SER A 20 -17.06 7.49 4.63
CA SER A 20 -18.39 7.17 5.18
C SER A 20 -19.30 6.48 4.15
N GLU A 21 -20.41 5.92 4.62
CA GLU A 21 -21.42 5.32 3.74
C GLU A 21 -21.92 6.30 2.65
N ASN A 22 -22.03 7.59 2.98
CA ASN A 22 -22.49 8.64 2.09
C ASN A 22 -21.40 9.16 1.12
N GLY A 23 -20.20 8.59 1.15
CA GLY A 23 -19.09 9.00 0.28
C GLY A 23 -18.25 10.16 0.82
N THR A 24 -18.55 10.68 2.01
CA THR A 24 -17.72 11.72 2.66
C THR A 24 -16.41 11.13 3.14
N LEU A 25 -15.28 11.77 2.79
CA LEU A 25 -13.97 11.44 3.35
C LEU A 25 -13.93 11.79 4.84
N LEU A 26 -13.63 10.80 5.68
CA LEU A 26 -13.56 10.96 7.13
C LEU A 26 -12.11 11.17 7.61
N GLU A 27 -11.19 10.34 7.12
CA GLU A 27 -9.78 10.41 7.46
C GLU A 27 -8.93 9.87 6.30
N GLU A 28 -7.72 10.40 6.13
CA GLU A 28 -6.77 9.97 5.11
C GLU A 28 -5.36 9.89 5.70
N LYS A 29 -4.62 8.83 5.36
CA LYS A 29 -3.22 8.64 5.75
C LYS A 29 -2.38 8.19 4.56
N THR A 30 -1.20 8.79 4.45
CA THR A 30 -0.20 8.40 3.46
C THR A 30 0.80 7.42 4.06
N ALA A 31 1.02 6.31 3.38
CA ALA A 31 1.96 5.27 3.75
C ALA A 31 3.06 5.14 2.69
N ASN A 32 4.29 5.46 3.08
CA ASN A 32 5.45 5.16 2.26
C ASN A 32 5.75 3.66 2.38
N TYR A 33 5.73 2.92 1.27
CA TYR A 33 6.04 1.49 1.28
C TYR A 33 7.54 1.28 1.06
N ARG A 34 8.09 0.26 1.73
CA ARG A 34 9.49 -0.12 1.54
C ARG A 34 9.61 -1.18 0.45
N LYS A 35 10.43 -0.90 -0.57
CA LYS A 35 10.79 -1.87 -1.60
C LYS A 35 11.56 -3.03 -0.98
N ILE A 36 11.14 -4.27 -1.24
CA ILE A 36 11.90 -5.45 -0.86
C ILE A 36 12.97 -5.68 -1.93
N THR A 37 14.22 -5.39 -1.58
CA THR A 37 15.38 -5.60 -2.47
C THR A 37 15.72 -7.08 -2.59
N GLY A 38 16.14 -7.53 -3.78
CA GLY A 38 16.37 -8.95 -4.12
C GLY A 38 17.40 -9.72 -3.28
N ASN A 39 18.17 -9.06 -2.42
CA ASN A 39 19.06 -9.70 -1.44
C ASN A 39 18.31 -10.19 -0.18
N ALA A 40 17.01 -9.96 -0.08
CA ALA A 40 16.18 -10.57 0.95
C ALA A 40 16.24 -12.10 0.79
N GLY A 41 16.66 -12.81 1.84
CA GLY A 41 16.97 -14.25 1.80
C GLY A 41 15.89 -15.14 1.17
N ARG A 42 16.25 -16.39 0.85
CA ARG A 42 15.47 -17.35 0.02
C ARG A 42 13.95 -17.40 0.32
N HIS A 43 13.52 -17.21 1.57
CA HIS A 43 12.11 -17.13 1.97
C HIS A 43 11.31 -15.94 1.42
N ARG A 44 11.97 -14.82 1.06
CA ARG A 44 11.33 -13.60 0.54
C ARG A 44 11.35 -13.49 -0.98
N LYS A 45 11.88 -14.50 -1.68
CA LYS A 45 11.89 -14.59 -3.15
C LYS A 45 10.49 -14.76 -3.78
N HIS A 46 9.44 -14.97 -3.00
CA HIS A 46 8.06 -14.97 -3.50
C HIS A 46 7.37 -13.58 -3.36
N GLN A 47 8.09 -12.56 -2.90
CA GLN A 47 7.57 -11.19 -2.69
C GLN A 47 8.08 -10.20 -3.76
N PHE A 48 8.59 -10.70 -4.90
CA PHE A 48 8.95 -9.83 -6.04
C PHE A 48 7.69 -9.13 -6.57
N GLY A 49 7.76 -7.81 -6.75
CA GLY A 49 6.61 -6.99 -7.15
C GLY A 49 5.64 -6.63 -6.01
N VAL A 50 5.97 -6.96 -4.76
CA VAL A 50 5.16 -6.64 -3.57
C VAL A 50 5.87 -5.57 -2.74
N ALA A 51 5.12 -4.63 -2.21
CA ALA A 51 5.59 -3.74 -1.16
C ALA A 51 4.69 -3.88 0.08
N LEU A 52 5.29 -3.74 1.25
CA LEU A 52 4.59 -3.82 2.53
C LEU A 52 4.48 -2.42 3.11
N PHE A 53 3.29 -2.11 3.61
CA PHE A 53 2.99 -0.90 4.36
C PHE A 53 1.95 -1.20 5.43
N SER A 54 1.88 -0.34 6.43
CA SER A 54 0.90 -0.41 7.51
C SER A 54 0.48 1.00 7.87
N VAL A 55 -0.82 1.19 8.08
CA VAL A 55 -1.41 2.42 8.61
C VAL A 55 -2.32 2.05 9.77
N TYR A 56 -2.30 2.89 10.80
CA TYR A 56 -3.11 2.70 11.99
C TYR A 56 -4.16 3.81 12.04
N PHE A 57 -5.41 3.42 12.22
CA PHE A 57 -6.52 4.30 12.52
C PHE A 57 -7.01 3.96 13.92
N ASP A 58 -7.29 4.98 14.73
CA ASP A 58 -7.76 4.76 16.10
C ASP A 58 -9.16 4.15 16.12
N TYR A 59 -9.97 4.49 15.11
CA TYR A 59 -11.33 4.01 14.96
C TYR A 59 -11.76 4.03 13.48
N VAL A 60 -12.50 3.01 13.06
CA VAL A 60 -13.19 2.97 11.76
C VAL A 60 -14.69 2.94 12.05
N PRO A 61 -15.44 4.01 11.73
CA PRO A 61 -16.88 4.06 12.01
C PRO A 61 -17.65 2.96 11.27
N GLU A 62 -18.67 2.41 11.93
CA GLU A 62 -19.57 1.42 11.32
C GLU A 62 -20.18 1.96 10.02
N GLY A 63 -20.33 1.08 9.02
CA GLY A 63 -20.82 1.44 7.68
C GLY A 63 -19.81 2.18 6.79
N SER A 64 -18.62 2.52 7.29
CA SER A 64 -17.56 3.14 6.49
C SER A 64 -16.80 2.13 5.63
N LYS A 65 -16.14 2.63 4.59
CA LYS A 65 -15.27 1.89 3.67
C LYS A 65 -13.84 2.36 3.83
N VAL A 66 -12.90 1.43 3.84
CA VAL A 66 -11.46 1.74 3.77
C VAL A 66 -10.99 1.53 2.34
N VAL A 67 -10.42 2.58 1.74
CA VAL A 67 -9.96 2.58 0.35
C VAL A 67 -8.45 2.78 0.33
N ALA A 68 -7.74 1.92 -0.38
CA ALA A 68 -6.30 2.08 -0.61
C ALA A 68 -6.05 2.42 -2.08
N LYS A 69 -5.31 3.50 -2.34
CA LYS A 69 -4.94 3.95 -3.67
C LYS A 69 -3.42 4.04 -3.78
N HIS A 70 -2.86 3.40 -4.82
CA HIS A 70 -1.46 3.56 -5.16
C HIS A 70 -1.27 4.87 -5.95
N CYS A 71 -0.32 5.69 -5.49
CA CYS A 71 0.08 6.94 -6.11
C CYS A 71 1.55 6.82 -6.56
N ILE A 72 1.79 7.10 -7.85
CA ILE A 72 3.10 7.10 -8.52
C ILE A 72 3.54 8.54 -8.71
#